data_AF-A0A534QWF6-F1
#
_entry.id   AF-A0A534QWF6-F1
#
_cell.length_a   1.000
_cell.length_b   1.000
_cell.length_c   1.000
_cell.angle_alpha   90.00
_cell.angle_beta   90.00
_cell.angle_gamma   90.00
#
_symmetry.space_group_name_H-M   'P 1'
#
loop_
_entity.id
_entity.type
_entity.pdbx_description
1 polymer ?
#
loop_
_entity_poly.entity_id
_entity_poly.type
_entity_poly.pdbx_seq_one_letter_code
_entity_poly.pdbx_strand_id
1 'polypeptide(L)'
;CWGGGKALAARALAREHGIDLSRSYFYTDSDEDLPLLEIVGHPRPTNPNRRLTTIAARRGWPVQRFTARGTPSPVQIVRSTLAIGSILPALVVGAVPGVLNRSRRDMVNFAIATWGEFGTALAGVRLAVRGEEHLWSRRPAVFVFNHQSAIDVLLLCKLLRRDFSGVAKKEARGNPLFGPVFALAGVVFIDRLDRQKAIEALRPAIATLREGTSFVIAPEGTRSTTLHPGPFKKGAFHLAMGARVPIVPIVFRNALDALPKHGLVIRPATVDVVVHPPIPTDDWTLDTLDRRIAEVRALFLDTLERFDAPVA
;
A
#
# COMPACT_ATOMS: atom_id res chain seq x y z
N CYS A 1 -10.79 -22.94 -32.89
CA CYS A 1 -10.05 -24.17 -32.55
C CYS A 1 -10.46 -24.64 -31.16
N TRP A 2 -10.88 -25.90 -31.02
CA TRP A 2 -11.38 -26.48 -29.77
C TRP A 2 -10.59 -27.75 -29.42
N GLY A 3 -10.35 -28.01 -28.13
CA GLY A 3 -9.60 -29.18 -27.65
C GLY A 3 -8.30 -29.48 -28.40
N GLY A 4 -8.24 -30.64 -29.07
CA GLY A 4 -7.06 -31.07 -29.84
C GLY A 4 -6.60 -30.06 -30.91
N GLY A 5 -7.51 -29.25 -31.45
CA GLY A 5 -7.15 -28.17 -32.36
C GLY A 5 -6.27 -27.08 -31.72
N LYS A 6 -6.44 -26.81 -30.42
CA LYS A 6 -5.57 -25.88 -29.68
C LYS A 6 -4.16 -26.46 -29.49
N ALA A 7 -4.05 -27.76 -29.21
CA ALA A 7 -2.77 -28.45 -29.12
C ALA A 7 -2.01 -28.46 -30.46
N LEU A 8 -2.71 -28.70 -31.57
CA LEU A 8 -2.13 -28.62 -32.92
C LEU A 8 -1.64 -27.20 -33.25
N ALA A 9 -2.46 -26.19 -32.97
CA ALA A 9 -2.09 -24.80 -33.17
C ALA A 9 -0.86 -24.42 -32.32
N ALA A 10 -0.82 -24.83 -31.05
CA ALA A 10 0.32 -24.58 -30.18
C ALA A 10 1.61 -25.25 -30.69
N ARG A 11 1.53 -26.48 -31.23
CA ARG A 11 2.68 -27.15 -31.86
C ARG A 11 3.13 -26.44 -33.14
N ALA A 12 2.21 -25.93 -33.94
CA ALA A 12 2.53 -25.17 -35.15
C ALA A 12 3.27 -23.87 -34.78
N LEU A 13 2.71 -23.11 -33.83
CA LEU A 13 3.31 -21.89 -33.29
C LEU A 13 4.70 -22.17 -32.69
N ALA A 14 4.84 -23.27 -31.95
CA ALA A 14 6.10 -23.64 -31.34
C ALA A 14 7.19 -23.94 -32.39
N ARG A 15 6.83 -24.60 -33.50
CA ARG A 15 7.77 -24.84 -34.61
C ARG A 15 8.13 -23.55 -35.34
N GLU A 16 7.16 -22.69 -35.60
CA GLU A 16 7.35 -21.42 -36.29
C GLU A 16 8.30 -20.49 -35.54
N HIS A 17 8.20 -20.45 -34.20
CA HIS A 17 8.98 -19.55 -33.36
C HIS A 17 10.12 -20.22 -32.57
N GLY A 18 10.40 -21.50 -32.82
CA GLY A 18 11.44 -22.24 -32.09
C GLY A 18 11.20 -22.35 -30.57
N ILE A 19 9.93 -22.41 -30.14
CA ILE A 19 9.55 -22.50 -28.73
C ILE A 19 9.62 -23.96 -28.27
N ASP A 20 10.35 -24.22 -27.19
CA ASP A 20 10.38 -25.53 -26.53
C ASP A 20 9.15 -25.70 -25.61
N LEU A 21 8.18 -26.50 -26.05
CA LEU A 21 6.99 -26.81 -25.27
C LEU A 21 7.30 -27.52 -23.95
N SER A 22 8.38 -28.31 -23.88
CA SER A 22 8.78 -29.01 -22.64
C SER A 22 9.25 -28.05 -21.54
N ARG A 23 9.57 -26.79 -21.89
CA ARG A 23 9.92 -25.72 -20.95
C ARG A 23 8.83 -24.66 -20.80
N SER A 24 7.71 -24.86 -21.50
CA SER A 24 6.61 -23.90 -21.57
C SER A 24 5.57 -24.14 -20.48
N TYR A 25 4.88 -23.06 -20.11
CA TYR A 25 3.77 -23.07 -19.15
C TYR A 25 2.46 -22.86 -19.90
N PHE A 26 1.41 -23.58 -19.50
CA PHE A 26 0.07 -23.36 -20.04
C PHE A 26 -0.96 -23.30 -18.91
N TYR A 27 -1.80 -22.26 -18.95
CA TYR A 27 -2.79 -21.93 -17.92
C TYR A 27 -4.19 -22.04 -18.50
N THR A 28 -5.10 -22.73 -17.80
CA THR A 28 -6.50 -22.89 -18.22
C THR A 28 -7.39 -23.27 -17.03
N ASP A 29 -8.66 -22.91 -17.10
CA ASP A 29 -9.71 -23.30 -16.15
C ASP A 29 -10.58 -24.47 -16.67
N SER A 30 -10.38 -24.89 -17.92
CA SER A 30 -11.28 -25.82 -18.63
C SER A 30 -10.61 -27.16 -18.97
N ASP A 31 -11.32 -28.26 -18.75
CA ASP A 31 -10.90 -29.60 -19.17
C ASP A 31 -10.86 -29.78 -20.69
N GLU A 32 -11.49 -28.88 -21.45
CA GLU A 32 -11.42 -28.86 -22.91
C GLU A 32 -9.99 -28.69 -23.40
N ASP A 33 -9.14 -27.99 -22.64
CA ASP A 33 -7.75 -27.71 -23.01
C ASP A 33 -6.78 -28.81 -22.56
N LEU A 34 -7.30 -29.96 -22.14
CA LEU A 34 -6.48 -31.08 -21.69
C LEU A 34 -5.40 -31.50 -22.68
N PRO A 35 -5.66 -31.60 -24.00
CA PRO A 35 -4.62 -31.96 -24.97
C PRO A 35 -3.47 -30.94 -25.03
N LEU A 36 -3.72 -29.67 -24.67
CA LEU A 36 -2.68 -28.65 -24.64
C LEU A 36 -1.89 -28.70 -23.32
N LEU A 37 -2.56 -28.99 -22.19
CA LEU A 37 -1.88 -29.25 -20.92
C LEU A 37 -0.93 -30.46 -21.00
N GLU A 38 -1.24 -31.46 -21.82
CA GLU A 38 -0.42 -32.67 -21.97
C GLU A 38 0.87 -32.48 -22.76
N ILE A 39 0.95 -31.45 -23.61
CA ILE A 39 2.09 -31.25 -24.50
C ILE A 39 3.12 -30.25 -23.96
N VAL A 40 2.78 -29.52 -22.90
CA VAL A 40 3.70 -28.60 -22.23
C VAL A 40 4.37 -29.27 -21.03
N GLY A 41 5.59 -28.85 -20.69
CA GLY A 41 6.28 -29.40 -19.51
C GLY A 41 5.78 -28.86 -18.17
N HIS A 42 5.09 -27.70 -18.17
CA HIS A 42 4.58 -27.08 -16.95
C HIS A 42 3.07 -26.77 -17.05
N PRO A 43 2.20 -27.79 -16.96
CA PRO A 43 0.75 -27.58 -16.93
C PRO A 43 0.33 -26.87 -15.63
N ARG A 44 -0.47 -25.80 -15.76
CA ARG A 44 -0.98 -24.98 -14.64
C ARG A 44 -2.50 -24.83 -14.71
N PRO A 45 -3.28 -25.84 -14.30
CA PRO A 45 -4.72 -25.67 -14.11
C PRO A 45 -5.01 -24.52 -13.14
N THR A 46 -5.74 -23.51 -13.60
CA THR A 46 -6.04 -22.27 -12.88
C THR A 46 -7.54 -22.13 -12.70
N ASN A 47 -8.04 -22.15 -11.47
CA ASN A 47 -9.47 -22.24 -11.17
C ASN A 47 -10.20 -23.35 -11.93
N PRO A 48 -9.66 -24.59 -11.99
CA PRO A 48 -10.19 -25.62 -12.85
C PRO A 48 -11.61 -26.04 -12.47
N ASN A 49 -12.40 -26.35 -13.50
CA ASN A 49 -13.68 -27.01 -13.34
C ASN A 49 -13.53 -28.40 -12.65
N ARG A 50 -14.65 -29.02 -12.26
CA ARG A 50 -14.62 -30.29 -11.50
C ARG A 50 -13.85 -31.40 -12.21
N ARG A 51 -13.99 -31.51 -13.53
CA ARG A 51 -13.35 -32.57 -14.33
C ARG A 51 -11.85 -32.37 -14.41
N LEU A 52 -11.39 -31.15 -14.73
CA LEU A 52 -9.97 -30.83 -14.75
C LEU A 52 -9.34 -30.94 -13.36
N THR A 53 -10.07 -30.62 -12.29
CA THR A 53 -9.61 -30.81 -10.91
C THR A 53 -9.26 -32.28 -10.64
N THR A 54 -10.15 -33.22 -11.01
CA THR A 54 -9.92 -34.65 -10.83
C THR A 54 -8.73 -35.14 -11.65
N ILE A 55 -8.58 -34.65 -12.88
CA ILE A 55 -7.47 -35.02 -13.76
C ILE A 55 -6.15 -34.49 -13.22
N ALA A 56 -6.11 -33.23 -12.79
CA ALA A 56 -4.92 -32.63 -12.20
C ALA A 56 -4.46 -33.38 -10.95
N ALA A 57 -5.40 -33.77 -10.08
CA ALA A 57 -5.09 -34.58 -8.90
C ALA A 57 -4.49 -35.94 -9.27
N ARG A 58 -5.04 -36.64 -10.27
CA ARG A 58 -4.49 -37.92 -10.75
C ARG A 58 -3.11 -37.80 -11.39
N ARG A 59 -2.83 -36.67 -12.05
CA ARG A 59 -1.56 -36.42 -12.75
C ARG A 59 -0.51 -35.71 -11.90
N GLY A 60 -0.81 -35.41 -10.64
CA GLY A 60 0.06 -34.63 -9.77
C GLY A 60 0.32 -33.20 -10.28
N TRP A 61 -0.60 -32.64 -11.08
CA TRP A 61 -0.43 -31.30 -11.61
C TRP A 61 -0.76 -30.25 -10.55
N PRO A 62 0.08 -29.21 -10.42
CA PRO A 62 -0.13 -28.14 -9.45
C PRO A 62 -1.34 -27.29 -9.86
N VAL A 63 -2.43 -27.38 -9.09
CA VAL A 63 -3.63 -26.58 -9.28
C VAL A 63 -3.50 -25.24 -8.57
N GLN A 64 -3.73 -24.14 -9.28
CA GLN A 64 -3.85 -22.80 -8.70
C GLN A 64 -5.32 -22.44 -8.57
N ARG A 65 -5.79 -22.08 -7.38
CA ARG A 65 -7.14 -21.54 -7.18
C ARG A 65 -7.04 -20.10 -6.71
N PHE A 66 -7.57 -19.20 -7.51
CA PHE A 66 -7.75 -17.80 -7.19
C PHE A 66 -9.23 -17.54 -6.93
N THR A 67 -9.59 -17.33 -5.68
CA THR A 67 -10.94 -16.89 -5.33
C THR A 67 -11.07 -15.40 -5.61
N ALA A 68 -12.04 -15.01 -6.46
CA ALA A 68 -12.45 -13.62 -6.49
C ALA A 68 -12.88 -13.20 -5.08
N ARG A 69 -12.70 -11.91 -4.76
CA ARG A 69 -13.11 -11.33 -3.47
C ARG A 69 -14.55 -11.75 -3.13
N GLY A 70 -15.46 -11.90 -4.09
CA GLY A 70 -16.84 -12.32 -3.81
C GLY A 70 -17.61 -11.23 -3.06
N THR A 71 -18.88 -11.49 -2.74
CA THR A 71 -19.72 -10.51 -2.04
C THR A 71 -19.30 -10.36 -0.57
N PRO A 72 -19.28 -9.13 -0.03
CA PRO A 72 -18.97 -8.93 1.39
C PRO A 72 -20.07 -9.51 2.27
N SER A 73 -19.70 -10.17 3.38
CA SER A 73 -20.68 -10.64 4.36
C SER A 73 -21.24 -9.48 5.20
N PRO A 74 -22.45 -9.60 5.79
CA PRO A 74 -23.00 -8.57 6.67
C PRO A 74 -22.05 -8.19 7.81
N VAL A 75 -21.36 -9.18 8.38
CA VAL A 75 -20.34 -8.96 9.43
C VAL A 75 -19.19 -8.09 8.91
N GLN A 76 -18.70 -8.32 7.69
CA GLN A 76 -17.64 -7.50 7.10
C GLN A 76 -18.09 -6.05 6.85
N ILE A 77 -19.33 -5.87 6.41
CA ILE A 77 -19.93 -4.54 6.22
C ILE A 77 -19.97 -3.79 7.56
N VAL A 78 -20.54 -4.42 8.60
CA VAL A 78 -20.62 -3.83 9.94
C VAL A 78 -19.23 -3.49 10.48
N ARG A 79 -18.27 -4.42 10.40
CA ARG A 79 -16.89 -4.19 10.84
C ARG A 79 -16.22 -3.02 10.11
N SER A 80 -16.44 -2.89 8.81
CA SER A 80 -15.90 -1.78 8.00
C SER A 80 -16.49 -0.45 8.42
N THR A 81 -17.81 -0.39 8.60
CA THR A 81 -18.51 0.81 9.07
C THR A 81 -18.03 1.21 10.46
N LEU A 82 -17.88 0.24 11.38
CA LEU A 82 -17.36 0.50 12.72
C LEU A 82 -15.91 0.97 12.68
N ALA A 83 -15.05 0.36 11.88
CA ALA A 83 -13.65 0.74 11.76
C ALA A 83 -13.49 2.19 11.26
N ILE A 84 -14.19 2.56 10.18
CA ILE A 84 -14.15 3.93 9.65
C ILE A 84 -14.84 4.91 10.59
N GLY A 85 -16.02 4.55 11.10
CA GLY A 85 -16.82 5.38 12.00
C GLY A 85 -16.15 5.64 13.37
N SER A 86 -15.27 4.73 13.81
CA SER A 86 -14.53 4.87 15.09
C SER A 86 -13.61 6.09 15.16
N ILE A 87 -13.39 6.80 14.05
CA ILE A 87 -12.67 8.07 14.03
C ILE A 87 -13.36 9.14 14.89
N LEU A 88 -14.71 9.16 14.93
CA LEU A 88 -15.47 10.14 15.71
C LEU A 88 -15.31 9.93 17.22
N PRO A 89 -15.56 8.73 17.80
CA PRO A 89 -15.30 8.51 19.22
C PRO A 89 -13.80 8.68 19.56
N ALA A 90 -12.87 8.34 18.66
CA ALA A 90 -11.45 8.60 18.89
C ALA A 90 -11.15 10.10 19.06
N LEU A 91 -11.80 10.98 18.29
CA LEU A 91 -11.71 12.43 18.45
C LEU A 91 -12.31 12.91 19.77
N VAL A 92 -13.47 12.36 20.17
CA VAL A 92 -14.11 12.70 21.45
C VAL A 92 -13.21 12.33 22.63
N VAL A 93 -12.67 11.11 22.64
CA VAL A 93 -11.75 10.68 23.71
C VAL A 93 -10.46 11.49 23.65
N GLY A 94 -9.94 11.80 22.46
CA GLY A 94 -8.78 12.68 22.30
C GLY A 94 -9.01 14.10 22.82
N ALA A 95 -10.25 14.61 22.82
CA ALA A 95 -10.54 15.93 23.38
C ALA A 95 -10.22 16.01 24.89
N VAL A 96 -10.28 14.90 25.63
CA VAL A 96 -9.98 14.85 27.07
C VAL A 96 -8.54 15.33 27.37
N PRO A 97 -7.46 14.68 26.88
CA PRO A 97 -6.11 15.20 27.07
C PRO A 97 -5.91 16.56 26.42
N GLY A 98 -6.61 16.85 25.32
CA GLY A 98 -6.57 18.16 24.67
C GLY A 98 -7.00 19.32 25.56
N VAL A 99 -8.12 19.14 26.27
CA VAL A 99 -8.66 20.13 27.21
C VAL A 99 -7.79 20.19 28.47
N LEU A 100 -7.40 19.04 29.03
CA LEU A 100 -6.57 18.96 30.24
C LEU A 100 -5.21 19.64 30.05
N ASN A 101 -4.55 19.38 28.92
CA ASN A 101 -3.23 19.93 28.62
C ASN A 101 -3.29 21.26 27.85
N ARG A 102 -4.50 21.74 27.50
CA ARG A 102 -4.73 22.89 26.61
C ARG A 102 -3.93 22.79 25.31
N SER A 103 -3.83 21.58 24.76
CA SER A 103 -2.95 21.24 23.64
C SER A 103 -3.75 20.57 22.52
N ARG A 104 -3.90 21.29 21.41
CA ARG A 104 -4.47 20.71 20.17
C ARG A 104 -3.64 19.52 19.69
N ARG A 105 -2.32 19.56 19.87
CA ARG A 105 -1.40 18.48 19.49
C ARG A 105 -1.69 17.21 20.27
N ASP A 106 -1.93 17.31 21.57
CA ASP A 106 -2.22 16.14 22.42
C ASP A 106 -3.57 15.53 22.07
N MET A 107 -4.57 16.36 21.76
CA MET A 107 -5.86 15.89 21.26
C MET A 107 -5.71 15.06 19.99
N VAL A 108 -5.01 15.62 18.99
CA VAL A 108 -4.81 14.97 17.69
C VAL A 108 -4.00 13.69 17.86
N ASN A 109 -2.90 13.74 18.62
CA ASN A 109 -2.05 12.57 18.87
C ASN A 109 -2.83 11.43 19.56
N PHE A 110 -3.62 11.76 20.58
CA PHE A 110 -4.42 10.74 21.27
C PHE A 110 -5.50 10.15 20.35
N ALA A 111 -6.18 11.00 19.57
CA ALA A 111 -7.17 10.54 18.60
C ALA A 111 -6.58 9.66 17.51
N ILE A 112 -5.39 10.01 16.98
CA ILE A 112 -4.65 9.21 16.00
C ILE A 112 -4.30 7.83 16.57
N ALA A 113 -3.70 7.79 17.76
CA ALA A 113 -3.32 6.53 18.41
C ALA A 113 -4.56 5.65 18.67
N THR A 114 -5.64 6.25 19.17
CA THR A 114 -6.90 5.57 19.46
C THR A 114 -7.55 5.02 18.19
N TRP A 115 -7.67 5.84 17.14
CA TRP A 115 -8.26 5.40 15.88
C TRP A 115 -7.43 4.33 15.18
N GLY A 116 -6.09 4.46 15.22
CA GLY A 116 -5.18 3.43 14.72
C GLY A 116 -5.40 2.08 15.42
N GLU A 117 -5.47 2.06 16.74
CA GLU A 117 -5.67 0.85 17.55
C GLU A 117 -7.05 0.22 17.32
N PHE A 118 -8.12 0.96 17.62
CA PHE A 118 -9.47 0.42 17.57
C PHE A 118 -9.96 0.23 16.14
N GLY A 119 -9.61 1.13 15.23
CA GLY A 119 -10.02 1.04 13.83
C GLY A 119 -9.45 -0.21 13.16
N THR A 120 -8.16 -0.52 13.38
CA THR A 120 -7.56 -1.75 12.84
C THR A 120 -8.14 -3.02 13.50
N ALA A 121 -8.35 -3.01 14.82
CA ALA A 121 -8.98 -4.11 15.54
C ALA A 121 -10.41 -4.41 15.04
N LEU A 122 -11.24 -3.37 14.89
CA LEU A 122 -12.61 -3.48 14.36
C LEU A 122 -12.60 -3.96 12.91
N ALA A 123 -11.69 -3.44 12.09
CA ALA A 123 -11.50 -3.91 10.71
C ALA A 123 -11.02 -5.37 10.63
N GLY A 124 -10.43 -5.91 11.70
CA GLY A 124 -9.81 -7.23 11.70
C GLY A 124 -8.46 -7.23 10.98
N VAL A 125 -7.82 -6.07 10.92
CA VAL A 125 -6.54 -5.87 10.25
C VAL A 125 -5.44 -5.94 11.29
N ARG A 126 -4.47 -6.82 11.06
CA ARG A 126 -3.24 -6.93 11.85
C ARG A 126 -2.07 -6.38 11.05
N LEU A 127 -1.07 -5.84 11.73
CA LEU A 127 0.17 -5.40 11.10
C LEU A 127 1.29 -6.31 11.56
N ALA A 128 1.99 -6.92 10.61
CA ALA A 128 3.23 -7.65 10.86
C ALA A 128 4.39 -6.72 10.48
N VAL A 129 4.96 -6.07 11.49
CA VAL A 129 5.93 -4.97 11.30
C VAL A 129 7.36 -5.45 11.52
N ARG A 130 8.25 -5.09 10.59
CA ARG A 130 9.70 -5.25 10.74
C ARG A 130 10.37 -3.89 10.65
N GLY A 131 11.38 -3.66 11.48
CA GLY A 131 12.08 -2.38 11.58
C GLY A 131 11.29 -1.28 12.30
N GLU A 132 10.33 -1.63 13.17
CA GLU A 132 9.45 -0.66 13.83
C GLU A 132 10.23 0.41 14.61
N GLU A 133 11.41 0.07 15.14
CA GLU A 133 12.35 0.99 15.78
C GLU A 133 12.73 2.19 14.90
N HIS A 134 12.79 2.00 13.57
CA HIS A 134 13.11 3.07 12.64
C HIS A 134 12.03 4.16 12.60
N LEU A 135 10.77 3.84 12.92
CA LEU A 135 9.69 4.83 13.05
C LEU A 135 9.97 5.86 14.15
N TRP A 136 10.82 5.52 15.11
CA TRP A 136 11.07 6.30 16.33
C TRP A 136 12.52 6.79 16.46
N SER A 137 13.43 6.21 15.68
CA SER A 137 14.87 6.51 15.71
C SER A 137 15.25 7.96 15.39
N ARG A 138 14.54 8.61 14.45
CA ARG A 138 14.66 10.04 14.14
C ARG A 138 13.30 10.65 13.83
N ARG A 139 12.89 11.65 14.62
CA ARG A 139 11.75 12.53 14.34
C ARG A 139 12.13 13.98 14.68
N PRO A 140 11.63 14.97 13.93
CA PRO A 140 10.74 14.89 12.77
C PRO A 140 11.39 14.23 11.55
N ALA A 141 10.58 13.58 10.71
CA ALA A 141 11.02 12.94 9.47
C ALA A 141 9.94 13.06 8.38
N VAL A 142 10.32 12.81 7.13
CA VAL A 142 9.36 12.56 6.05
C VAL A 142 9.23 11.04 5.86
N PHE A 143 8.11 10.49 6.31
CA PHE A 143 7.74 9.10 6.09
C PHE A 143 7.19 8.96 4.67
N VAL A 144 7.86 8.12 3.87
CA VAL A 144 7.46 7.83 2.49
C VAL A 144 6.88 6.42 2.45
N PHE A 145 5.72 6.24 1.81
CA PHE A 145 5.08 4.92 1.71
C PHE A 145 4.51 4.65 0.32
N ASN A 146 4.43 3.38 -0.09
CA ASN A 146 3.73 3.00 -1.32
C ASN A 146 2.22 3.01 -1.07
N HIS A 147 1.46 3.56 -2.02
CA HIS A 147 0.04 3.80 -1.81
C HIS A 147 -0.78 2.81 -2.62
N GLN A 148 -1.46 1.90 -1.94
CA GLN A 148 -2.24 0.84 -2.60
C GLN A 148 -3.71 0.90 -2.19
N SER A 149 -4.01 1.33 -0.97
CA SER A 149 -5.35 1.26 -0.41
C SER A 149 -5.81 2.56 0.24
N ALA A 150 -7.13 2.72 0.38
CA ALA A 150 -7.67 3.77 1.23
C ALA A 150 -7.41 3.49 2.72
N ILE A 151 -7.17 2.22 3.09
CA ILE A 151 -6.88 1.85 4.49
C ILE A 151 -5.49 2.31 4.93
N ASP A 152 -4.59 2.66 4.01
CA ASP A 152 -3.22 3.09 4.30
C ASP A 152 -3.17 4.19 5.38
N VAL A 153 -4.14 5.11 5.39
CA VAL A 153 -4.24 6.16 6.43
C VAL A 153 -4.45 5.56 7.82
N LEU A 154 -5.35 4.59 7.95
CA LEU A 154 -5.61 3.89 9.20
C LEU A 154 -4.37 3.09 9.65
N LEU A 155 -3.66 2.46 8.71
CA LEU A 155 -2.41 1.74 9.00
C LEU A 155 -1.33 2.70 9.50
N LEU A 156 -1.18 3.87 8.86
CA LEU A 156 -0.24 4.91 9.29
C LEU A 156 -0.58 5.46 10.69
N CYS A 157 -1.86 5.65 11.02
CA CYS A 157 -2.27 6.02 12.37
C CYS A 157 -1.85 4.98 13.41
N LYS A 158 -2.02 3.69 13.11
CA LYS A 158 -1.61 2.58 13.97
C LYS A 158 -0.09 2.48 14.13
N LEU A 159 0.68 2.72 13.07
CA LEU A 159 2.15 2.66 13.09
C LEU A 159 2.79 3.88 13.77
N LEU A 160 2.41 5.09 13.35
CA LEU A 160 3.12 6.32 13.73
C LEU A 160 2.63 6.94 15.03
N ARG A 161 1.36 6.68 15.39
CA ARG A 161 0.65 6.98 16.65
C ARG A 161 0.56 8.46 17.07
N ARG A 162 1.58 9.28 16.85
CA ARG A 162 1.67 10.69 17.26
C ARG A 162 2.64 11.47 16.39
N ASP A 163 2.58 12.80 16.49
CA ASP A 163 3.57 13.75 15.97
C ASP A 163 3.78 13.61 14.45
N PHE A 164 2.70 13.36 13.72
CA PHE A 164 2.72 13.37 12.27
C PHE A 164 1.46 14.01 11.66
N SER A 165 1.64 14.59 10.49
CA SER A 165 0.60 15.03 9.57
C SER A 165 0.86 14.40 8.19
N GLY A 166 0.08 14.74 7.17
CA GLY A 166 0.24 14.19 5.84
C GLY A 166 -0.09 15.17 4.72
N VAL A 167 0.12 14.69 3.49
CA VAL A 167 -0.26 15.41 2.27
C VAL A 167 -1.37 14.65 1.55
N ALA A 168 -2.52 15.29 1.37
CA ALA A 168 -3.68 14.72 0.68
C ALA A 168 -4.00 15.45 -0.63
N LYS A 169 -4.81 14.82 -1.48
CA LYS A 169 -5.35 15.45 -2.69
C LYS A 169 -6.35 16.54 -2.31
N LYS A 170 -6.38 17.67 -3.02
CA LYS A 170 -7.30 18.79 -2.74
C LYS A 170 -8.76 18.36 -2.58
N GLU A 171 -9.22 17.42 -3.39
CA GLU A 171 -10.58 16.91 -3.41
C GLU A 171 -10.93 16.11 -2.15
N ALA A 172 -9.94 15.55 -1.44
CA ALA A 172 -10.18 14.88 -0.17
C ALA A 172 -10.75 15.83 0.89
N ARG A 173 -10.53 17.16 0.75
CA ARG A 173 -11.11 18.19 1.62
C ARG A 173 -12.64 18.23 1.54
N GLY A 174 -13.23 17.84 0.42
CA GLY A 174 -14.68 17.85 0.22
C GLY A 174 -15.41 16.66 0.86
N ASN A 175 -14.68 15.67 1.40
CA ASN A 175 -15.31 14.55 2.08
C ASN A 175 -15.88 15.00 3.44
N PRO A 176 -17.18 14.78 3.74
CA PRO A 176 -17.81 15.31 4.95
C PRO A 176 -17.29 14.69 6.25
N LEU A 177 -16.71 13.49 6.20
CA LEU A 177 -16.09 12.84 7.35
C LEU A 177 -14.59 13.16 7.41
N PHE A 178 -13.85 12.84 6.36
CA PHE A 178 -12.39 12.94 6.37
C PHE A 178 -11.86 14.37 6.19
N GLY A 179 -12.59 15.25 5.50
CA GLY A 179 -12.17 16.64 5.27
C GLY A 179 -11.92 17.40 6.58
N PRO A 180 -12.91 17.48 7.49
CA PRO A 180 -12.73 18.12 8.80
C PRO A 180 -11.65 17.46 9.66
N VAL A 181 -11.59 16.12 9.68
CA VAL A 181 -10.59 15.39 10.49
C VAL A 181 -9.16 15.64 9.97
N PHE A 182 -8.97 15.61 8.66
CA PHE A 182 -7.68 15.92 8.04
C PHE A 182 -7.27 17.38 8.29
N ALA A 183 -8.20 18.34 8.20
CA ALA A 183 -7.91 19.72 8.56
C ALA A 183 -7.52 19.85 10.05
N LEU A 184 -8.19 19.13 10.95
CA LEU A 184 -7.87 19.12 12.36
C LEU A 184 -6.48 18.52 12.63
N ALA A 185 -6.11 17.46 11.93
CA ALA A 185 -4.80 16.82 11.98
C ALA A 185 -3.68 17.60 11.26
N GLY A 186 -4.00 18.75 10.66
CA GLY A 186 -3.03 19.60 9.97
C GLY A 186 -2.58 19.07 8.61
N VAL A 187 -3.39 18.24 7.96
CA VAL A 187 -3.08 17.67 6.63
C VAL A 187 -3.05 18.76 5.58
N VAL A 188 -2.00 18.77 4.77
CA VAL A 188 -1.83 19.72 3.67
C VAL A 188 -2.52 19.20 2.42
N PHE A 189 -3.47 19.96 1.90
CA PHE A 189 -4.23 19.63 0.70
C PHE A 189 -3.56 20.25 -0.54
N ILE A 190 -3.09 19.42 -1.46
CA ILE A 190 -2.34 19.87 -2.65
C ILE A 190 -3.12 19.58 -3.92
N ASP A 191 -3.13 20.56 -4.82
CA ASP A 191 -3.49 20.37 -6.22
C ASP A 191 -2.27 19.83 -6.99
N ARG A 192 -2.36 18.57 -7.42
CA ARG A 192 -1.25 17.85 -8.05
C ARG A 192 -1.13 18.12 -9.55
N LEU A 193 -2.06 18.88 -10.14
CA LEU A 193 -2.05 19.25 -11.55
C LEU A 193 -1.14 20.47 -11.81
N ASP A 194 -0.91 21.30 -10.80
CA ASP A 194 -0.11 22.51 -10.90
C ASP A 194 1.22 22.34 -10.14
N ARG A 195 2.30 22.07 -10.90
CA ARG A 195 3.62 21.75 -10.34
C ARG A 195 4.23 22.92 -9.55
N GLN A 196 4.01 24.16 -9.98
CA GLN A 196 4.54 25.33 -9.27
C GLN A 196 3.79 25.57 -7.97
N LYS A 197 2.45 25.51 -8.00
CA LYS A 197 1.65 25.63 -6.77
C LYS A 197 1.90 24.50 -5.78
N ALA A 198 2.22 23.30 -6.25
CA ALA A 198 2.53 22.18 -5.38
C ALA A 198 3.78 22.42 -4.51
N ILE A 199 4.82 23.08 -5.05
CA ILE A 199 6.04 23.40 -4.30
C ILE A 199 5.76 24.49 -3.26
N GLU A 200 5.04 25.54 -3.65
CA GLU A 200 4.69 26.63 -2.73
C GLU A 200 3.75 26.15 -1.61
N ALA A 201 2.81 25.25 -1.92
CA ALA A 201 1.93 24.62 -0.96
C ALA A 201 2.66 23.76 0.09
N LEU A 202 3.91 23.37 -0.16
CA LEU A 202 4.74 22.62 0.79
C LEU A 202 5.51 23.53 1.76
N ARG A 203 5.59 24.85 1.54
CA ARG A 203 6.30 25.76 2.48
C ARG A 203 5.76 25.68 3.91
N PRO A 204 4.44 25.70 4.16
CA PRO A 204 3.90 25.54 5.52
C PRO A 204 4.26 24.19 6.16
N ALA A 205 4.37 23.13 5.34
CA ALA A 205 4.77 21.81 5.81
C ALA A 205 6.23 21.79 6.29
N ILE A 206 7.12 22.56 5.66
CA ILE A 206 8.52 22.72 6.12
C ILE A 206 8.57 23.35 7.52
N ALA A 207 7.78 24.39 7.77
CA ALA A 207 7.71 25.01 9.10
C ALA A 207 7.17 24.03 10.15
N THR A 208 6.10 23.32 9.82
CA THR A 208 5.47 22.30 10.69
C THR A 208 6.44 21.15 11.01
N LEU A 209 7.27 20.74 10.04
CA LEU A 209 8.36 19.79 10.27
C LEU A 209 9.37 20.32 11.28
N ARG A 210 9.81 21.56 11.15
CA ARG A 210 10.77 22.19 12.08
C ARG A 210 10.22 22.34 13.50
N GLU A 211 8.90 22.45 13.65
CA GLU A 211 8.19 22.44 14.94
C GLU A 211 8.03 21.02 15.54
N GLY A 212 8.62 20.01 14.90
CA GLY A 212 8.68 18.64 15.41
C GLY A 212 7.52 17.75 15.00
N THR A 213 6.77 18.10 13.94
CA THR A 213 5.70 17.25 13.38
C THR A 213 6.15 16.61 12.08
N SER A 214 6.23 15.28 12.05
CA SER A 214 6.62 14.51 10.86
C SER A 214 5.56 14.58 9.76
N PHE A 215 5.93 14.21 8.53
CA PHE A 215 4.97 14.16 7.41
C PHE A 215 4.94 12.78 6.76
N VAL A 216 3.73 12.29 6.44
CA VAL A 216 3.52 11.10 5.63
C VAL A 216 3.14 11.47 4.20
N ILE A 217 3.84 10.91 3.21
CA ILE A 217 3.59 11.19 1.80
C ILE A 217 3.74 9.92 0.95
N ALA A 218 2.74 9.67 0.11
CA ALA A 218 2.83 8.72 -0.98
C ALA A 218 3.44 9.40 -2.22
N PRO A 219 4.70 9.11 -2.58
CA PRO A 219 5.41 9.83 -3.65
C PRO A 219 4.85 9.48 -5.04
N GLU A 220 4.14 8.37 -5.20
CA GLU A 220 3.43 8.01 -6.44
C GLU A 220 2.31 9.02 -6.77
N GLY A 221 1.71 9.62 -5.74
CA GLY A 221 0.63 10.59 -5.88
C GLY A 221 -0.72 10.01 -6.34
N THR A 222 -0.87 8.69 -6.42
CA THR A 222 -2.14 7.97 -6.63
C THR A 222 -2.01 6.55 -6.09
N ARG A 223 -3.13 5.86 -5.90
CA ARG A 223 -3.11 4.45 -5.49
C ARG A 223 -2.70 3.57 -6.66
N SER A 224 -1.67 2.75 -6.48
CA SER A 224 -1.30 1.69 -7.41
C SER A 224 -2.38 0.60 -7.44
N THR A 225 -2.62 0.05 -8.62
CA THR A 225 -3.44 -1.15 -8.83
C THR A 225 -2.58 -2.40 -8.96
N THR A 226 -1.26 -2.25 -8.95
CA THR A 226 -0.30 -3.34 -9.07
C THR A 226 0.43 -3.56 -7.75
N LEU A 227 1.12 -4.68 -7.64
CA LEU A 227 1.95 -4.99 -6.47
C LEU A 227 3.17 -4.06 -6.36
N HIS A 228 3.57 -3.41 -7.46
CA HIS A 228 4.75 -2.55 -7.49
C HIS A 228 4.36 -1.07 -7.56
N PRO A 229 5.03 -0.18 -6.82
CA PRO A 229 4.77 1.24 -6.91
C PRO A 229 5.19 1.83 -8.26
N GLY A 230 4.42 2.82 -8.73
CA GLY A 230 4.74 3.63 -9.90
C GLY A 230 5.96 4.55 -9.69
N PRO A 231 6.26 5.44 -10.65
CA PRO A 231 7.32 6.43 -10.51
C PRO A 231 7.09 7.36 -9.32
N PHE A 232 8.16 7.69 -8.60
CA PHE A 232 8.12 8.59 -7.45
C PHE A 232 8.27 10.05 -7.88
N LYS A 233 7.39 10.92 -7.36
CA LYS A 233 7.42 12.37 -7.60
C LYS A 233 8.33 13.07 -6.59
N LYS A 234 8.93 14.20 -6.99
CA LYS A 234 9.93 14.94 -6.19
C LYS A 234 9.42 15.58 -4.90
N GLY A 235 8.11 15.73 -4.71
CA GLY A 235 7.52 16.56 -3.64
C GLY A 235 7.93 16.16 -2.21
N ALA A 236 7.90 14.86 -1.90
CA ALA A 236 8.30 14.37 -0.57
C ALA A 236 9.79 14.62 -0.27
N PHE A 237 10.62 14.48 -1.30
CA PHE A 237 12.07 14.63 -1.21
C PHE A 237 12.49 16.09 -1.07
N HIS A 238 11.85 17.00 -1.81
CA HIS A 238 12.01 18.44 -1.61
C HIS A 238 11.59 18.88 -0.20
N LEU A 239 10.52 18.30 0.34
CA LEU A 239 10.06 18.58 1.69
C LEU A 239 11.13 18.17 2.73
N ALA A 240 11.68 16.96 2.59
CA ALA A 240 12.73 16.44 3.47
C ALA A 240 14.00 17.31 3.40
N MET A 241 14.49 17.62 2.19
CA MET A 241 15.66 18.48 1.97
C MET A 241 15.44 19.90 2.53
N GLY A 242 14.28 20.51 2.27
CA GLY A 242 13.96 21.86 2.72
C GLY A 242 13.84 21.98 4.25
N ALA A 243 13.38 20.93 4.91
CA ALA A 243 13.32 20.84 6.37
C ALA A 243 14.61 20.32 7.01
N ARG A 244 15.55 19.78 6.23
CA ARG A 244 16.78 19.08 6.70
C ARG A 244 16.46 17.94 7.66
N VAL A 245 15.49 17.10 7.26
CA VAL A 245 15.05 15.93 8.03
C VAL A 245 15.23 14.66 7.19
N PRO A 246 15.47 13.50 7.81
CA PRO A 246 15.63 12.26 7.05
C PRO A 246 14.31 11.81 6.40
N ILE A 247 14.45 10.91 5.44
CA ILE A 247 13.34 10.17 4.85
C ILE A 247 13.28 8.79 5.48
N VAL A 248 12.11 8.34 5.91
CA VAL A 248 11.91 6.99 6.46
C VAL A 248 10.97 6.20 5.54
N PRO A 249 11.47 5.23 4.77
CA PRO A 249 10.64 4.39 3.91
C PRO A 249 9.77 3.39 4.69
N ILE A 250 8.48 3.32 4.36
CA ILE A 250 7.50 2.35 4.88
C ILE A 250 6.91 1.59 3.70
N VAL A 251 7.17 0.28 3.62
CA VAL A 251 6.72 -0.58 2.52
C VAL A 251 5.57 -1.47 2.99
N PHE A 252 4.41 -1.34 2.35
CA PHE A 252 3.25 -2.23 2.50
C PHE A 252 3.21 -3.25 1.36
N ARG A 253 3.16 -4.56 1.65
CA ARG A 253 3.14 -5.60 0.58
C ARG A 253 1.74 -5.92 0.06
N ASN A 254 0.76 -5.99 0.95
CA ASN A 254 -0.53 -6.63 0.67
C ASN A 254 -1.73 -5.87 1.25
N ALA A 255 -1.65 -4.54 1.32
CA ALA A 255 -2.76 -3.70 1.79
C ALA A 255 -4.05 -3.86 0.93
N LEU A 256 -3.90 -4.30 -0.34
CA LEU A 256 -5.01 -4.59 -1.25
C LEU A 256 -5.87 -5.79 -0.80
N ASP A 257 -5.31 -6.74 -0.05
CA ASP A 257 -6.06 -7.88 0.48
C ASP A 257 -7.13 -7.40 1.47
N ALA A 258 -6.78 -6.43 2.31
CA ALA A 258 -7.70 -5.78 3.24
C ALA A 258 -8.72 -4.93 2.48
N LEU A 259 -8.28 -4.05 1.58
CA LEU A 259 -9.15 -3.16 0.84
C LEU A 259 -8.53 -2.78 -0.53
N PRO A 260 -9.01 -3.35 -1.65
CA PRO A 260 -8.50 -3.02 -2.97
C PRO A 260 -8.93 -1.61 -3.38
N LYS A 261 -8.28 -1.07 -4.41
CA LYS A 261 -8.68 0.21 -5.00
C LYS A 261 -10.16 0.16 -5.43
N HIS A 262 -10.92 1.19 -5.06
CA HIS A 262 -12.38 1.31 -5.23
C HIS A 262 -13.25 0.36 -4.38
N GLY A 263 -12.64 -0.49 -3.55
CA GLY A 263 -13.39 -1.25 -2.55
C GLY A 263 -14.03 -0.35 -1.49
N LEU A 264 -15.21 -0.74 -1.00
CA LEU A 264 -15.94 -0.05 0.07
C LEU A 264 -15.89 -0.81 1.40
N VAL A 265 -15.73 -2.13 1.35
CA VAL A 265 -15.73 -3.01 2.53
C VAL A 265 -14.31 -3.48 2.79
N ILE A 266 -13.83 -3.25 4.00
CA ILE A 266 -12.56 -3.76 4.54
C ILE A 266 -12.75 -5.22 4.93
N ARG A 267 -11.74 -6.04 4.67
CA ARG A 267 -11.71 -7.43 5.08
C ARG A 267 -10.58 -7.70 6.05
N PRO A 268 -10.78 -8.64 6.98
CA PRO A 268 -9.71 -9.09 7.85
C PRO A 268 -8.52 -9.57 7.02
N ALA A 269 -7.34 -9.07 7.35
CA ALA A 269 -6.09 -9.40 6.70
C ALA A 269 -4.93 -9.08 7.64
N THR A 270 -3.79 -9.75 7.46
CA THR A 270 -2.53 -9.31 8.04
C THR A 270 -1.81 -8.52 6.96
N VAL A 271 -1.54 -7.24 7.21
CA VAL A 271 -0.73 -6.41 6.32
C VAL A 271 0.71 -6.49 6.77
N ASP A 272 1.57 -6.96 5.88
CA ASP A 272 3.00 -6.99 6.16
C ASP A 272 3.62 -5.62 5.88
N VAL A 273 4.46 -5.16 6.82
CA VAL A 273 5.11 -3.86 6.79
C VAL A 273 6.59 -3.98 7.03
N VAL A 274 7.39 -3.30 6.20
CA VAL A 274 8.81 -3.07 6.43
C VAL A 274 9.05 -1.58 6.59
N VAL A 275 9.69 -1.21 7.68
CA VAL A 275 10.17 0.14 7.92
C VAL A 275 11.69 0.13 7.82
N HIS A 276 12.21 0.86 6.84
CA HIS A 276 13.65 0.94 6.59
C HIS A 276 14.32 2.00 7.48
N PRO A 277 15.65 1.89 7.69
CA PRO A 277 16.42 2.90 8.38
C PRO A 277 16.20 4.32 7.81
N PRO A 278 16.29 5.37 8.64
CA PRO A 278 16.22 6.74 8.16
C PRO A 278 17.34 7.04 7.16
N ILE A 279 16.97 7.52 5.97
CA ILE A 279 17.88 7.96 4.92
C ILE A 279 18.22 9.44 5.18
N PRO A 280 19.47 9.80 5.51
CA PRO A 280 19.89 11.18 5.65
C PRO A 280 19.75 11.93 4.32
N THR A 281 19.39 13.22 4.39
CA THR A 281 19.27 14.08 3.22
C THR A 281 20.30 15.21 3.21
N ASP A 282 21.28 15.17 4.11
CA ASP A 282 22.25 16.23 4.33
C ASP A 282 23.15 16.48 3.11
N ASP A 283 23.48 15.42 2.37
CA ASP A 283 24.32 15.43 1.16
C ASP A 283 23.52 15.51 -0.15
N TRP A 284 22.19 15.63 -0.08
CA TRP A 284 21.35 15.64 -1.28
C TRP A 284 21.39 17.01 -1.96
N THR A 285 21.53 17.00 -3.28
CA THR A 285 21.52 18.21 -4.11
C THR A 285 20.44 18.12 -5.19
N LEU A 286 20.04 19.25 -5.77
CA LEU A 286 19.07 19.25 -6.87
C LEU A 286 19.56 18.45 -8.09
N ASP A 287 20.87 18.44 -8.34
CA ASP A 287 21.48 17.71 -9.45
C ASP A 287 21.46 16.19 -9.24
N THR A 288 21.55 15.74 -7.98
CA THR A 288 21.54 14.31 -7.63
C THR A 288 20.15 13.78 -7.28
N LEU A 289 19.16 14.67 -7.15
CA LEU A 289 17.83 14.36 -6.63
C LEU A 289 17.13 13.23 -7.40
N ASP A 290 17.17 13.25 -8.73
CA ASP A 290 16.48 12.22 -9.53
C ASP A 290 17.09 10.83 -9.34
N ARG A 291 18.42 10.77 -9.21
CA ARG A 291 19.13 9.53 -8.87
C ARG A 291 18.75 9.03 -7.47
N ARG A 292 18.76 9.92 -6.46
CA ARG A 292 18.38 9.58 -5.09
C ARG A 292 16.93 9.09 -4.99
N ILE A 293 16.01 9.70 -5.74
CA ILE A 293 14.61 9.26 -5.83
C ILE A 293 14.52 7.85 -6.45
N ALA A 294 15.29 7.59 -7.50
CA ALA A 294 15.33 6.27 -8.13
C ALA A 294 15.90 5.20 -7.19
N GLU A 295 16.94 5.53 -6.41
CA GLU A 295 17.50 4.66 -5.35
C GLU A 295 16.43 4.31 -4.30
N VAL A 296 15.71 5.31 -3.79
CA VAL A 296 14.61 5.06 -2.82
C VAL A 296 13.52 4.21 -3.44
N ARG A 297 13.11 4.46 -4.69
CA ARG A 297 12.12 3.61 -5.38
C ARG A 297 12.62 2.17 -5.58
N ALA A 298 13.89 1.99 -5.92
CA ALA A 298 14.49 0.67 -6.07
C ALA A 298 14.44 -0.12 -4.76
N LEU A 299 14.69 0.55 -3.62
CA LEU A 299 14.54 -0.04 -2.28
C LEU A 299 13.12 -0.55 -2.04
N PHE A 300 12.08 0.18 -2.45
CA PHE A 300 10.69 -0.30 -2.35
C PHE A 300 10.45 -1.55 -3.20
N LEU A 301 10.90 -1.55 -4.45
CA LEU A 301 10.73 -2.69 -5.35
C LEU A 301 11.45 -3.93 -4.80
N ASP A 302 12.68 -3.74 -4.37
CA ASP A 302 13.51 -4.81 -3.82
C ASP A 302 12.90 -5.42 -2.56
N THR A 303 12.36 -4.57 -1.68
CA THR A 303 11.66 -5.02 -0.47
C THR A 303 10.42 -5.84 -0.81
N LEU A 304 9.68 -5.47 -1.86
CA LEU A 304 8.47 -6.19 -2.27
C LEU A 304 8.79 -7.54 -2.94
N GLU A 305 9.91 -7.62 -3.65
CA GLU A 305 10.39 -8.84 -4.30
C GLU A 305 11.04 -9.81 -3.30
N ARG A 306 11.85 -9.28 -2.38
CA ARG A 306 12.61 -10.04 -1.39
C ARG A 306 12.08 -9.80 0.02
N PHE A 307 10.76 -9.91 0.17
CA PHE A 307 10.12 -9.52 1.42
C PHE A 307 10.71 -10.29 2.61
N ASP A 308 10.96 -11.58 2.53
CA ASP A 308 11.43 -12.37 3.69
C ASP A 308 12.91 -12.14 4.06
N ALA A 309 13.65 -11.29 3.32
CA ALA A 309 15.03 -10.94 3.65
C ALA A 309 15.12 -10.03 4.90
N PRO A 310 16.27 -10.01 5.60
CA PRO A 310 16.53 -9.05 6.67
C PRO A 310 16.41 -7.61 6.16
N VAL A 311 15.94 -6.71 7.02
CA VAL A 311 15.95 -5.27 6.71
C VAL A 311 17.42 -4.82 6.72
N ALA A 312 17.91 -4.34 5.57
CA ALA A 312 19.29 -3.92 5.36
C ALA A 312 19.59 -2.53 5.95
#